data_AF-A0A3N5KTP8-F1
#
_entry.id   AF-A0A3N5KTP8-F1
#
_cell.length_a   1.000
_cell.length_b   1.000
_cell.length_c   1.000
_cell.angle_alpha   90.00
_cell.angle_beta   90.00
_cell.angle_gamma   90.00
#
_symmetry.space_group_name_H-M   'P 1'
#
loop_
_entity.id
_entity.type
_entity.pdbx_description
1 polymer ?
#
loop_
_entity_poly.entity_id
_entity_poly.type
_entity_poly.pdbx_seq_one_letter_code
_entity_poly.pdbx_strand_id
1 'polypeptide(L)'
;MSETQAIVFTHLPVTMKHPKDSYDANKRNDLINKVLPYYTAFLKCKNIGLVYVYVDTGVRLTLQHYGSNNKKRASLNYSIEELEFEQNTRNCLKLAVRQAKVALSNDPTFDPLKAPKFQFIGLPHLTGLIHSLYESNRQLLNDLAGPNGNFTYDSPKFIEAVIRIKHGDHRPILRFDSDVETNEDDINIILDWIKRTPNGAYAFFSGGYGIKGNLIDPVNDYAIRLHWLVDIDVYNTGQNNNDQRMKADSLTKEGEKFLRDIGEIGATQVPTLATRRTQQVISGAGLYMTQRTILKLPPFMSFLNLTLWVDDHLKRRLHEALGDLTSADPEHLQNVLFKQDRHPHGIKPMTNRKTIKEIEDYFDRILRGCIFHALIMKPDGTKGPLSSEIENVIPPRKPRINEKSIEKRLRIEAMKTMSSVFSIWKKEDYYNSLRFNKWANKAIRKQNIIVDSLIRDAIAYIRLVSRWSLFQGAITNLQDYQAYWLYRGI
;
A
#
# COMPACT_ATOMS: atom_id res chain seq x y z
N MET A 1 -0.52 -21.09 -28.11
CA MET A 1 0.33 -20.34 -27.15
C MET A 1 -0.42 -20.35 -25.83
N SER A 2 0.17 -20.82 -24.73
CA SER A 2 -0.52 -20.83 -23.43
C SER A 2 -0.84 -19.39 -23.01
N GLU A 3 -2.09 -19.11 -22.61
CA GLU A 3 -2.46 -17.82 -22.03
C GLU A 3 -1.54 -17.50 -20.85
N THR A 4 -0.92 -16.31 -20.87
CA THR A 4 -0.05 -15.86 -19.79
C THR A 4 -0.90 -15.56 -18.56
N GLN A 5 -1.00 -16.50 -17.63
CA GLN A 5 -1.69 -16.29 -16.36
C GLN A 5 -0.89 -15.38 -15.43
N ALA A 6 -1.59 -14.49 -14.74
CA ALA A 6 -1.05 -13.61 -13.72
C ALA A 6 -0.73 -14.36 -12.42
N ILE A 7 0.26 -13.84 -11.71
CA ILE A 7 0.48 -14.08 -10.29
C ILE A 7 -0.17 -12.92 -9.53
N VAL A 8 -0.95 -13.23 -8.50
CA VAL A 8 -1.44 -12.25 -7.53
C VAL A 8 -0.61 -12.29 -6.27
N PHE A 9 -0.24 -11.12 -5.76
CA PHE A 9 0.23 -10.93 -4.39
C PHE A 9 -0.83 -10.17 -3.58
N THR A 10 -1.25 -10.76 -2.47
CA THR A 10 -2.05 -10.07 -1.43
C THR A 10 -1.47 -10.36 -0.05
N HIS A 11 -1.89 -9.58 0.93
CA HIS A 11 -1.44 -9.70 2.30
C HIS A 11 -2.63 -9.70 3.25
N LEU A 12 -2.53 -10.44 4.34
CA LEU A 12 -3.49 -10.41 5.42
C LEU A 12 -2.81 -9.92 6.69
N PRO A 13 -3.14 -8.73 7.19
CA PRO A 13 -2.64 -8.28 8.48
C PRO A 13 -3.34 -9.09 9.57
N VAL A 14 -2.62 -10.03 10.19
CA VAL A 14 -3.10 -10.79 11.35
C VAL A 14 -2.22 -10.41 12.53
N THR A 15 -2.73 -9.50 13.35
CA THR A 15 -1.98 -9.03 14.51
C THR A 15 -2.04 -10.04 15.66
N MET A 16 -0.87 -10.47 16.14
CA MET A 16 -0.71 -11.16 17.42
C MET A 16 -0.96 -10.21 18.59
N LYS A 17 -2.21 -9.84 18.84
CA LYS A 17 -2.54 -9.19 20.12
C LYS A 17 -2.81 -10.23 21.23
N HIS A 18 -3.29 -11.41 20.85
CA HIS A 18 -3.61 -12.49 21.78
C HIS A 18 -3.39 -13.86 21.09
N PRO A 19 -2.23 -14.53 21.26
CA PRO A 19 -1.95 -15.82 20.63
C PRO A 19 -2.99 -16.91 20.94
N LYS A 20 -3.59 -16.84 22.14
CA LYS A 20 -4.69 -17.71 22.59
C LYS A 20 -5.93 -17.62 21.69
N ASP A 21 -6.09 -16.53 20.95
CA ASP A 21 -7.20 -16.35 20.01
C ASP A 21 -7.15 -17.33 18.84
N SER A 22 -5.99 -17.89 18.52
CA SER A 22 -5.88 -18.93 17.49
C SER A 22 -6.58 -20.24 17.87
N TYR A 23 -6.90 -20.44 19.15
CA TYR A 23 -7.63 -21.59 19.66
C TYR A 23 -9.15 -21.36 19.73
N ASP A 24 -9.59 -20.11 19.67
CA ASP A 24 -11.00 -19.74 19.74
C ASP A 24 -11.69 -20.06 18.39
N ALA A 25 -12.70 -20.93 18.43
CA ALA A 25 -13.45 -21.32 17.24
C ALA A 25 -14.17 -20.14 16.58
N ASN A 26 -14.70 -19.20 17.37
CA ASN A 26 -15.41 -18.03 16.84
C ASN A 26 -14.43 -17.11 16.12
N LYS A 27 -13.25 -16.84 16.72
CA LYS A 27 -12.24 -15.99 16.09
C LYS A 27 -11.66 -16.61 14.81
N ARG A 28 -11.53 -17.94 14.76
CA ARG A 28 -11.15 -18.65 13.53
C ARG A 28 -12.22 -18.50 12.44
N ASN A 29 -13.49 -18.64 12.80
CA ASN A 29 -14.60 -18.44 11.87
C ASN A 29 -14.67 -16.99 11.38
N ASP A 30 -14.45 -16.00 12.25
CA ASP A 30 -14.38 -14.59 11.87
C ASP A 30 -13.28 -14.34 10.83
N LEU A 31 -12.10 -14.93 11.03
CA LEU A 31 -10.98 -14.84 10.08
C LEU A 31 -11.35 -15.46 8.72
N ILE A 32 -11.98 -16.63 8.73
CA ILE A 32 -12.42 -17.33 7.51
C ILE A 32 -13.46 -16.48 6.77
N ASN A 33 -14.52 -16.06 7.47
CA ASN A 33 -15.61 -15.26 6.90
C ASN A 33 -15.11 -13.93 6.33
N LYS A 34 -14.09 -13.33 6.97
CA LYS A 34 -13.46 -12.09 6.49
C LYS A 34 -12.79 -12.27 5.12
N VAL A 35 -12.10 -13.39 4.87
CA VAL A 35 -11.32 -13.57 3.63
C VAL A 35 -12.08 -14.34 2.54
N LEU A 36 -13.15 -15.04 2.91
CA LEU A 36 -13.92 -15.91 2.03
C LEU A 36 -14.41 -15.20 0.75
N PRO A 37 -14.98 -13.97 0.79
CA PRO A 37 -15.44 -13.29 -0.43
C PRO A 37 -14.30 -13.02 -1.41
N TYR A 38 -13.15 -12.55 -0.92
CA TYR A 38 -12.00 -12.21 -1.76
C TYR A 38 -11.35 -13.45 -2.38
N TYR A 39 -11.25 -14.55 -1.62
CA TYR A 39 -10.74 -15.81 -2.16
C TYR A 39 -11.68 -16.42 -3.20
N THR A 40 -12.99 -16.27 -2.99
CA THR A 40 -14.01 -16.65 -3.98
C THR A 40 -13.83 -15.85 -5.26
N ALA A 41 -13.63 -14.53 -5.17
CA ALA A 41 -13.38 -13.67 -6.31
C ALA A 41 -12.13 -14.08 -7.11
N PHE A 42 -11.00 -14.33 -6.43
CA PHE A 42 -9.80 -14.83 -7.10
C PHE A 42 -10.02 -16.18 -7.79
N LEU A 43 -10.74 -17.11 -7.15
CA LEU A 43 -11.02 -18.44 -7.70
C LEU A 43 -11.85 -18.41 -8.99
N LYS A 44 -12.65 -17.35 -9.21
CA LYS A 44 -13.42 -17.15 -10.44
C LYS A 44 -12.58 -16.62 -11.60
N CYS A 45 -11.38 -16.12 -11.34
CA CYS A 45 -10.53 -15.52 -12.37
C CYS A 45 -9.63 -16.58 -13.03
N LYS A 46 -9.89 -16.90 -14.30
CA LYS A 46 -9.19 -17.96 -15.07
C LYS A 46 -7.79 -17.52 -15.49
N ASN A 47 -7.60 -16.22 -15.67
CA ASN A 47 -6.29 -15.64 -15.99
C ASN A 47 -5.42 -15.35 -14.75
N ILE A 48 -5.82 -15.85 -13.57
CA ILE A 48 -4.95 -15.92 -12.40
C ILE A 48 -4.51 -17.37 -12.21
N GLY A 49 -3.20 -17.59 -12.21
CA GLY A 49 -2.62 -18.92 -12.05
C GLY A 49 -2.21 -19.24 -10.61
N LEU A 50 -1.75 -18.22 -9.88
CA LEU A 50 -1.22 -18.36 -8.53
C LEU A 50 -1.54 -17.12 -7.69
N VAL A 51 -2.04 -17.34 -6.48
CA VAL A 51 -2.28 -16.32 -5.46
C VAL A 51 -1.31 -16.55 -4.31
N TYR A 52 -0.36 -15.64 -4.13
CA TYR A 52 0.44 -15.53 -2.92
C TYR A 52 -0.31 -14.73 -1.86
N VAL A 53 -0.51 -15.35 -0.71
CA VAL A 53 -1.11 -14.72 0.47
C VAL A 53 -0.05 -14.60 1.55
N TYR A 54 0.43 -13.40 1.80
CA TYR A 54 1.39 -13.12 2.85
C TYR A 54 0.72 -12.96 4.23
N VAL A 55 1.23 -13.69 5.23
CA VAL A 55 0.84 -13.60 6.64
C VAL A 55 1.95 -12.91 7.42
N ASP A 56 1.66 -11.74 7.98
CA ASP A 56 2.68 -10.85 8.57
C ASP A 56 3.28 -11.33 9.89
N THR A 57 2.60 -12.25 10.56
CA THR A 57 3.01 -12.86 11.84
C THR A 57 4.44 -13.38 11.82
N GLY A 58 4.80 -14.20 10.82
CA GLY A 58 6.09 -14.91 10.81
C GLY A 58 7.31 -13.99 10.72
N VAL A 59 7.20 -12.90 9.94
CA VAL A 59 8.30 -11.92 9.83
C VAL A 59 8.43 -11.08 11.09
N ARG A 60 7.30 -10.65 11.67
CA ARG A 60 7.30 -9.91 12.94
C ARG A 60 8.00 -10.70 14.04
N LEU A 61 7.64 -11.97 14.19
CA LEU A 61 8.27 -12.88 15.15
C LEU A 61 9.78 -13.02 14.90
N THR A 62 10.15 -13.30 13.66
CA THR A 62 11.56 -13.49 13.29
C THR A 62 12.39 -12.24 13.58
N LEU A 63 11.87 -11.05 13.26
CA LEU A 63 12.54 -9.78 13.54
C LEU A 63 12.61 -9.47 15.03
N GLN A 64 11.56 -9.77 15.80
CA GLN A 64 11.60 -9.64 17.26
C GLN A 64 12.73 -10.49 17.87
N HIS A 65 12.86 -11.74 17.43
CA HIS A 65 13.92 -12.65 17.88
C HIS A 65 15.33 -12.18 17.49
N TYR A 66 15.48 -11.60 16.29
CA TYR A 66 16.75 -10.97 15.90
C TYR A 66 17.05 -9.68 16.66
N GLY A 67 16.05 -8.84 16.91
CA GLY A 67 16.20 -7.56 17.62
C GLY A 67 16.44 -7.71 19.12
N SER A 68 15.94 -8.79 19.73
CA SER A 68 16.11 -9.07 21.17
C SER A 68 17.47 -9.70 21.48
N ASN A 69 18.14 -10.26 20.47
CA ASN A 69 19.43 -10.94 20.62
C ASN A 69 20.59 -9.99 20.29
N ASN A 70 21.07 -9.24 21.30
CA ASN A 70 22.32 -8.46 21.23
C ASN A 70 23.61 -9.33 21.10
N LYS A 71 23.48 -10.64 20.89
CA LYS A 71 24.60 -11.57 20.80
C LYS A 71 25.20 -11.59 19.39
N LYS A 72 26.52 -11.83 19.30
CA LYS A 72 27.25 -11.98 18.03
C LYS A 72 26.71 -13.10 17.13
N ARG A 73 25.89 -14.02 17.64
CA ARG A 73 25.09 -15.00 16.89
C ARG A 73 23.70 -15.01 17.50
N ALA A 74 22.71 -14.47 16.80
CA ALA A 74 21.32 -14.60 17.22
C ALA A 74 20.82 -16.00 16.88
N SER A 75 20.40 -16.77 17.90
CA SER A 75 19.67 -18.02 17.69
C SER A 75 18.18 -17.70 17.59
N LEU A 76 17.55 -18.08 16.47
CA LEU A 76 16.10 -18.01 16.32
C LEU A 76 15.47 -19.15 17.12
N ASN A 77 14.91 -18.84 18.29
CA ASN A 77 14.23 -19.81 19.14
C ASN A 77 12.76 -19.42 19.25
N TYR A 78 11.92 -20.00 18.40
CA TYR A 78 10.47 -19.79 18.47
C TYR A 78 9.87 -20.64 19.59
N SER A 79 8.91 -20.08 20.32
CA SER A 79 8.13 -20.86 21.28
C SER A 79 7.15 -21.79 20.57
N ILE A 80 6.67 -22.83 21.26
CA ILE A 80 5.65 -23.73 20.70
C ILE A 80 4.39 -22.93 20.35
N GLU A 81 3.98 -22.00 21.22
CA GLU A 81 2.80 -21.16 21.04
C GLU A 81 2.92 -20.25 19.81
N GLU A 82 4.11 -19.73 19.52
CA GLU A 82 4.39 -18.92 18.33
C GLU A 82 4.23 -19.75 17.04
N LEU A 83 4.78 -20.97 17.05
CA LEU A 83 4.68 -21.91 15.92
C LEU A 83 3.24 -22.35 15.69
N GLU A 84 2.52 -22.70 16.77
CA GLU A 84 1.11 -23.09 16.71
C GLU A 84 0.24 -21.95 16.20
N PHE A 85 0.45 -20.72 16.67
CA PHE A 85 -0.31 -19.56 16.21
C PHE A 85 -0.15 -19.31 14.70
N GLU A 86 1.09 -19.38 14.19
CA GLU A 86 1.36 -19.22 12.76
C GLU A 86 0.69 -20.33 11.93
N GLN A 87 0.87 -21.58 12.37
CA GLN A 87 0.33 -22.76 11.70
C GLN A 87 -1.21 -22.73 11.69
N ASN A 88 -1.84 -22.38 12.81
CA ASN A 88 -3.30 -22.26 12.93
C ASN A 88 -3.85 -21.16 12.02
N THR A 89 -3.19 -19.99 11.99
CA THR A 89 -3.57 -18.90 11.10
C THR A 89 -3.56 -19.36 9.64
N ARG A 90 -2.48 -20.02 9.19
CA ARG A 90 -2.40 -20.55 7.82
C ARG A 90 -3.42 -21.65 7.54
N ASN A 91 -3.73 -22.50 8.52
CA ASN A 91 -4.74 -23.54 8.38
C ASN A 91 -6.15 -22.94 8.18
N CYS A 92 -6.49 -21.86 8.89
CA CYS A 92 -7.74 -21.13 8.68
C CYS A 92 -7.83 -20.59 7.24
N LEU A 93 -6.76 -20.00 6.71
CA LEU A 93 -6.77 -19.47 5.35
C LEU A 93 -6.89 -20.57 4.29
N LYS A 94 -6.22 -21.72 4.50
CA LYS A 94 -6.41 -22.91 3.65
C LYS A 94 -7.84 -23.43 3.70
N LEU A 95 -8.45 -23.43 4.89
CA LEU A 95 -9.85 -23.84 5.06
C LEU A 95 -10.80 -22.87 4.35
N ALA A 96 -10.55 -21.56 4.41
CA ALA A 96 -11.32 -20.57 3.67
C ALA A 96 -11.29 -20.81 2.15
N VAL A 97 -10.13 -21.14 1.57
CA VAL A 97 -10.04 -21.53 0.14
C VAL A 97 -10.84 -22.79 -0.15
N ARG A 98 -10.79 -23.80 0.73
CA ARG A 98 -11.60 -25.01 0.56
C ARG A 98 -13.09 -24.70 0.59
N GLN A 99 -13.54 -23.89 1.55
CA GLN A 99 -14.94 -23.48 1.65
C GLN A 99 -15.39 -22.68 0.42
N ALA A 100 -14.54 -21.77 -0.08
CA ALA A 100 -14.82 -21.03 -1.31
C ALA A 100 -14.99 -21.99 -2.51
N LYS A 101 -14.11 -22.99 -2.67
CA LYS A 101 -14.25 -24.00 -3.72
C LYS A 101 -15.54 -24.83 -3.60
N VAL A 102 -15.93 -25.19 -2.37
CA VAL A 102 -17.19 -25.91 -2.13
C VAL A 102 -18.38 -25.02 -2.50
N ALA A 103 -18.39 -23.76 -2.10
CA ALA A 103 -19.44 -22.81 -2.45
C ALA A 103 -19.56 -22.60 -3.97
N LEU A 104 -18.44 -22.65 -4.70
CA LEU A 104 -18.39 -22.52 -6.15
C LEU A 104 -18.70 -23.81 -6.91
N SER A 105 -18.80 -24.97 -6.25
CA SER A 105 -19.00 -26.26 -6.93
C SER A 105 -20.28 -26.34 -7.77
N ASN A 106 -21.28 -25.53 -7.44
CA ASN A 106 -22.55 -25.43 -8.17
C ASN A 106 -22.60 -24.21 -9.12
N ASP A 107 -21.54 -23.40 -9.18
CA ASP A 107 -21.48 -22.24 -10.08
C ASP A 107 -21.03 -22.71 -11.48
N PRO A 108 -21.89 -22.60 -12.52
CA PRO A 108 -21.56 -23.09 -13.86
C PRO A 108 -20.39 -22.32 -14.52
N THR A 109 -20.02 -21.16 -13.98
CA THR A 109 -18.90 -20.36 -14.48
C THR A 109 -17.55 -20.78 -13.89
N PHE A 110 -17.57 -21.57 -12.82
CA PHE A 110 -16.38 -22.03 -12.10
C PHE A 110 -15.82 -23.31 -12.73
N ASP A 111 -14.54 -23.26 -13.12
CA ASP A 111 -13.78 -24.41 -13.60
C ASP A 111 -12.69 -24.77 -12.56
N PRO A 112 -12.86 -25.85 -11.78
CA PRO A 112 -11.88 -26.26 -10.78
C PRO A 112 -10.49 -26.56 -11.33
N LEU A 113 -10.37 -26.93 -12.61
CA LEU A 113 -9.10 -27.25 -13.27
C LEU A 113 -8.34 -25.98 -13.69
N LYS A 114 -9.05 -24.89 -13.93
CA LYS A 114 -8.48 -23.57 -14.25
C LYS A 114 -8.37 -22.64 -13.04
N ALA A 115 -8.87 -23.07 -11.87
CA ALA A 115 -8.85 -22.27 -10.67
C ALA A 115 -7.41 -22.02 -10.17
N PRO A 116 -7.08 -20.79 -9.73
CA PRO A 116 -5.75 -20.47 -9.24
C PRO A 116 -5.33 -21.34 -8.05
N LYS A 117 -4.03 -21.61 -7.99
CA LYS A 117 -3.39 -22.19 -6.80
C LYS A 117 -3.20 -21.11 -5.75
N PHE A 118 -3.28 -21.48 -4.47
CA PHE A 118 -3.03 -20.57 -3.34
C PHE A 118 -1.77 -20.98 -2.58
N GLN A 119 -0.83 -20.06 -2.42
CA GLN A 119 0.39 -20.22 -1.61
C GLN A 119 0.36 -19.25 -0.43
N PHE A 120 0.29 -19.79 0.78
CA PHE A 120 0.30 -19.00 2.02
C PHE A 120 1.74 -18.83 2.50
N ILE A 121 2.28 -17.63 2.37
CA ILE A 121 3.64 -17.27 2.77
C ILE A 121 3.61 -16.86 4.25
N GLY A 122 4.53 -17.41 5.03
CA GLY A 122 4.59 -17.24 6.48
C GLY A 122 5.95 -17.66 7.01
N LEU A 123 6.02 -18.00 8.29
CA LEU A 123 7.30 -18.26 8.98
C LEU A 123 8.17 -19.32 8.25
N PRO A 124 7.67 -20.52 7.90
CA PRO A 124 8.50 -21.57 7.28
C PRO A 124 9.04 -21.22 5.88
N HIS A 125 8.52 -20.18 5.26
CA HIS A 125 8.93 -19.73 3.93
C HIS A 125 9.96 -18.60 4.02
N LEU A 126 9.90 -17.80 5.08
CA LEU A 126 10.65 -16.54 5.17
C LEU A 126 11.89 -16.64 6.06
N THR A 127 11.99 -17.65 6.94
CA THR A 127 13.16 -17.83 7.80
C THR A 127 14.47 -17.90 7.01
N GLY A 128 14.49 -18.64 5.89
CA GLY A 128 15.68 -18.75 5.03
C GLY A 128 16.07 -17.41 4.40
N LEU A 129 15.09 -16.65 3.90
CA LEU A 129 15.30 -15.30 3.35
C LEU A 129 15.85 -14.35 4.41
N ILE A 130 15.21 -14.29 5.58
CA ILE A 130 15.61 -13.37 6.66
C ILE A 130 16.99 -13.73 7.19
N HIS A 131 17.28 -15.02 7.35
CA HIS A 131 18.62 -15.48 7.73
C HIS A 131 19.68 -15.09 6.69
N SER A 132 19.40 -15.26 5.39
CA SER A 132 20.31 -14.84 4.31
C SER A 132 20.59 -13.33 4.37
N LEU A 133 19.57 -12.49 4.61
CA LEU A 133 19.75 -11.05 4.79
C LEU A 133 20.63 -10.74 6.01
N TYR A 134 20.39 -11.41 7.14
CA TYR A 134 21.17 -11.23 8.37
C TYR A 134 22.65 -11.58 8.19
N GLU A 135 22.93 -12.73 7.57
CA GLU A 135 24.30 -13.20 7.31
C GLU A 135 25.01 -12.32 6.28
N SER A 136 24.29 -11.86 5.25
CA SER A 136 24.84 -10.96 4.23
C SER A 136 25.23 -9.62 4.81
N ASN A 137 24.31 -8.98 5.55
CA ASN A 137 24.57 -7.74 6.27
C ASN A 137 23.45 -7.49 7.29
N ARG A 138 23.79 -7.55 8.58
CA ARG A 138 22.85 -7.35 9.70
C ARG A 138 22.08 -6.04 9.64
N GLN A 139 22.67 -5.00 9.05
CA GLN A 139 22.02 -3.70 8.91
C GLN A 139 20.81 -3.75 7.98
N LEU A 140 20.73 -4.72 7.05
CA LEU A 140 19.58 -4.88 6.16
C LEU A 140 18.29 -5.19 6.93
N LEU A 141 18.36 -5.93 8.04
CA LEU A 141 17.18 -6.15 8.88
C LEU A 141 16.71 -4.87 9.56
N ASN A 142 17.64 -4.04 10.03
CA ASN A 142 17.32 -2.75 10.62
C ASN A 142 16.69 -1.79 9.59
N ASP A 143 17.15 -1.85 8.35
CA ASP A 143 16.61 -1.04 7.25
C ASP A 143 15.23 -1.53 6.76
N LEU A 144 14.86 -2.78 7.06
CA LEU A 144 13.50 -3.31 6.80
C LEU A 144 12.54 -3.03 7.95
N ALA A 145 13.01 -3.17 9.18
CA ALA A 145 12.20 -3.06 10.39
C ALA A 145 12.05 -1.61 10.90
N GLY A 146 12.70 -0.65 10.23
CA GLY A 146 12.76 0.73 10.65
C GLY A 146 13.47 0.92 12.01
N PRO A 147 13.56 2.18 12.48
CA PRO A 147 14.35 2.52 13.66
C PRO A 147 13.85 1.93 14.99
N ASN A 148 12.62 1.39 15.01
CA ASN A 148 12.05 0.73 16.19
C ASN A 148 12.10 -0.81 16.11
N GLY A 149 12.72 -1.38 15.09
CA GLY A 149 12.81 -2.84 14.92
C GLY A 149 11.46 -3.52 14.65
N ASN A 150 10.45 -2.77 14.18
CA ASN A 150 9.09 -3.25 13.97
C ASN A 150 8.76 -3.31 12.49
N PHE A 151 8.39 -4.50 11.99
CA PHE A 151 7.78 -4.63 10.67
C PHE A 151 6.44 -3.88 10.66
N THR A 152 6.35 -2.76 9.94
CA THR A 152 5.16 -1.90 9.89
C THR A 152 4.18 -2.33 8.79
N TYR A 153 3.04 -1.64 8.68
CA TYR A 153 1.95 -1.97 7.76
C TYR A 153 2.39 -2.16 6.30
N ASP A 154 3.34 -1.35 5.81
CA ASP A 154 3.80 -1.38 4.41
C ASP A 154 4.85 -2.44 4.10
N SER A 155 5.32 -3.14 5.13
CA SER A 155 6.38 -4.13 5.00
C SER A 155 6.02 -5.39 4.17
N PRO A 156 4.75 -5.78 3.94
CA PRO A 156 4.41 -6.80 2.94
C PRO A 156 4.96 -6.50 1.54
N LYS A 157 5.17 -5.22 1.18
CA LYS A 157 5.75 -4.82 -0.11
C LYS A 157 7.15 -5.39 -0.32
N PHE A 158 7.89 -5.65 0.77
CA PHE A 158 9.18 -6.34 0.69
C PHE A 158 9.03 -7.73 0.07
N ILE A 159 8.02 -8.49 0.52
CA ILE A 159 7.80 -9.87 0.08
C ILE A 159 7.37 -9.91 -1.38
N GLU A 160 6.52 -8.96 -1.79
CA GLU A 160 6.18 -8.74 -3.19
C GLU A 160 7.41 -8.44 -4.04
N ALA A 161 8.32 -7.57 -3.57
CA ALA A 161 9.58 -7.29 -4.25
C ALA A 161 10.47 -8.55 -4.37
N VAL A 162 10.52 -9.42 -3.34
CA VAL A 162 11.24 -10.71 -3.42
C VAL A 162 10.65 -11.58 -4.53
N ILE A 163 9.32 -11.71 -4.58
CA ILE A 163 8.63 -12.50 -5.63
C ILE A 163 8.98 -11.92 -7.01
N ARG A 164 8.87 -10.60 -7.19
CA ARG A 164 9.13 -9.94 -8.48
C ARG A 164 10.59 -10.05 -8.92
N ILE A 165 11.54 -9.92 -7.99
CA ILE A 165 12.98 -10.08 -8.29
C ILE A 165 13.28 -11.51 -8.73
N LYS A 166 12.68 -12.52 -8.10
CA LYS A 166 12.96 -13.94 -8.38
C LYS A 166 12.21 -14.53 -9.58
N HIS A 167 10.96 -14.14 -9.81
CA HIS A 167 10.18 -14.60 -10.97
C HIS A 167 10.51 -13.83 -12.25
N GLY A 168 11.00 -12.59 -12.10
CA GLY A 168 11.24 -11.67 -13.20
C GLY A 168 9.99 -11.27 -13.99
N ASP A 169 10.20 -10.74 -15.20
CA ASP A 169 9.11 -10.28 -16.08
C ASP A 169 8.39 -11.43 -16.84
N HIS A 170 8.75 -12.69 -16.56
CA HIS A 170 8.17 -13.85 -17.26
C HIS A 170 6.67 -14.03 -16.98
N ARG A 171 6.18 -13.53 -15.84
CA ARG A 171 4.78 -13.61 -15.44
C ARG A 171 4.34 -12.29 -14.83
N PRO A 172 3.22 -11.71 -15.28
CA PRO A 172 2.63 -10.53 -14.66
C PRO A 172 2.37 -10.76 -13.17
N ILE A 173 2.94 -9.92 -12.30
CA ILE A 173 2.63 -9.93 -10.86
C ILE A 173 1.78 -8.71 -10.53
N LEU A 174 0.54 -8.96 -10.13
CA LEU A 174 -0.44 -7.96 -9.71
C LEU A 174 -0.54 -7.93 -8.18
N ARG A 175 -0.42 -6.75 -7.58
CA ARG A 175 -0.64 -6.57 -6.14
C ARG A 175 -2.09 -6.12 -5.90
N PHE A 176 -2.71 -6.77 -4.92
CA PHE A 176 -4.03 -6.42 -4.39
C PHE A 176 -3.95 -6.24 -2.87
N ASP A 177 -4.65 -5.24 -2.34
CA ASP A 177 -4.89 -5.15 -0.89
C ASP A 177 -5.75 -6.33 -0.40
N SER A 178 -5.82 -6.55 0.93
CA SER A 178 -6.49 -7.73 1.52
C SER A 178 -8.00 -7.77 1.29
N ASP A 179 -8.58 -6.61 1.03
CA ASP A 179 -10.01 -6.30 1.05
C ASP A 179 -10.52 -5.90 -0.34
N VAL A 180 -9.81 -6.32 -1.39
CA VAL A 180 -10.18 -6.04 -2.78
C VAL A 180 -10.84 -7.26 -3.40
N GLU A 181 -12.06 -7.06 -3.90
CA GLU A 181 -12.81 -8.03 -4.68
C GLU A 181 -12.43 -7.89 -6.15
N THR A 182 -11.98 -8.97 -6.78
CA THR A 182 -11.50 -9.01 -8.17
C THR A 182 -12.52 -9.61 -9.12
N ASN A 183 -12.38 -9.33 -10.41
CA ASN A 183 -13.15 -9.97 -11.47
C ASN A 183 -12.28 -10.21 -12.71
N GLU A 184 -12.68 -11.18 -13.52
CA GLU A 184 -11.90 -11.63 -14.68
C GLU A 184 -11.75 -10.55 -15.76
N ASP A 185 -12.80 -9.76 -16.00
CA ASP A 185 -12.80 -8.74 -17.06
C ASP A 185 -11.76 -7.64 -16.79
N ASP A 186 -11.71 -7.15 -15.56
CA ASP A 186 -10.75 -6.13 -15.14
C ASP A 186 -9.31 -6.68 -15.10
N ILE A 187 -9.14 -7.96 -14.70
CA ILE A 187 -7.85 -8.65 -14.80
C ILE A 187 -7.39 -8.72 -16.26
N ASN A 188 -8.29 -9.02 -17.20
CA ASN A 188 -7.98 -9.09 -18.63
C ASN A 188 -7.55 -7.74 -19.20
N ILE A 189 -8.20 -6.66 -18.81
CA ILE A 189 -7.81 -5.30 -19.24
C ILE A 189 -6.39 -4.97 -18.74
N ILE A 190 -6.08 -5.28 -17.48
CA ILE A 190 -4.71 -5.11 -16.95
C ILE A 190 -3.72 -5.93 -17.76
N LEU A 191 -4.00 -7.22 -17.98
CA LEU A 191 -3.11 -8.12 -18.71
C LEU A 191 -2.88 -7.66 -20.15
N ASP A 192 -3.90 -7.17 -20.82
CA ASP A 192 -3.78 -6.63 -22.18
C ASP A 192 -2.94 -5.36 -22.22
N TRP A 193 -3.00 -4.54 -21.17
CA TRP A 193 -2.11 -3.38 -21.05
C TRP A 193 -0.65 -3.80 -20.79
N ILE A 194 -0.44 -4.83 -19.96
CA ILE A 194 0.89 -5.40 -19.71
C ILE A 194 1.49 -5.96 -21.01
N LYS A 195 0.71 -6.70 -21.82
CA LYS A 195 1.17 -7.21 -23.13
C LYS A 195 1.59 -6.11 -24.10
N ARG A 196 1.01 -4.91 -23.97
CA ARG A 196 1.36 -3.74 -24.78
C ARG A 196 2.55 -2.96 -24.23
N THR A 197 2.98 -3.24 -23.01
CA THR A 197 4.15 -2.58 -22.41
C THR A 197 5.41 -3.05 -23.15
N PRO A 198 6.22 -2.14 -23.73
CA PRO A 198 7.42 -2.54 -24.44
C PRO A 198 8.39 -3.32 -23.53
N ASN A 199 9.04 -4.33 -24.09
CA ASN A 199 10.05 -5.09 -23.36
C ASN A 199 11.14 -4.17 -22.81
N GLY A 200 11.41 -4.27 -21.51
CA GLY A 200 12.40 -3.46 -20.83
C GLY A 200 11.99 -2.01 -20.52
N ALA A 201 10.74 -1.61 -20.82
CA ALA A 201 10.20 -0.34 -20.36
C ALA A 201 10.05 -0.33 -18.84
N TYR A 202 10.15 0.85 -18.23
CA TYR A 202 9.61 1.06 -16.89
C TYR A 202 8.11 1.21 -17.03
N ALA A 203 7.33 0.29 -16.45
CA ALA A 203 5.90 0.46 -16.33
C ALA A 203 5.45 0.36 -14.88
N PHE A 204 4.50 1.21 -14.55
CA PHE A 204 3.97 1.42 -13.22
C PHE A 204 2.56 1.99 -13.31
N PHE A 205 1.56 1.16 -13.10
CA PHE A 205 0.15 1.56 -13.16
C PHE A 205 -0.70 0.60 -12.33
N SER A 206 -1.94 0.99 -12.06
CA SER A 206 -2.93 0.15 -11.40
C SER A 206 -4.30 0.31 -12.05
N GLY A 207 -5.24 -0.54 -11.63
CA GLY A 207 -6.65 -0.21 -11.73
C GLY A 207 -7.06 0.88 -10.73
N GLY A 208 -8.36 1.08 -10.62
CA GLY A 208 -9.00 1.94 -9.64
C GLY A 208 -9.89 1.12 -8.72
N TYR A 209 -10.41 1.80 -7.70
CA TYR A 209 -11.49 1.27 -6.90
C TYR A 209 -12.82 1.82 -7.43
N GLY A 210 -13.86 1.01 -7.41
CA GLY A 210 -15.16 1.38 -7.94
C GLY A 210 -15.95 0.21 -8.49
N ILE A 211 -17.20 0.50 -8.85
CA ILE A 211 -18.02 -0.42 -9.64
C ILE A 211 -18.42 0.31 -10.92
N LYS A 212 -18.05 -0.29 -12.06
CA LYS A 212 -18.36 0.27 -13.37
C LYS A 212 -19.87 0.47 -13.54
N GLY A 213 -20.26 1.70 -13.88
CA GLY A 213 -21.67 2.07 -14.08
C GLY A 213 -22.44 2.43 -12.81
N ASN A 214 -21.85 2.29 -11.62
CA ASN A 214 -22.45 2.74 -10.37
C ASN A 214 -22.02 4.16 -10.02
N LEU A 215 -22.81 4.80 -9.15
CA LEU A 215 -22.38 6.02 -8.47
C LEU A 215 -21.19 5.71 -7.58
N ILE A 216 -20.22 6.62 -7.64
CA ILE A 216 -19.01 6.61 -6.83
C ILE A 216 -19.35 6.60 -5.33
N ASP A 217 -18.85 5.61 -4.60
CA ASP A 217 -18.79 5.61 -3.13
C ASP A 217 -17.45 6.23 -2.66
N PRO A 218 -17.42 7.48 -2.16
CA PRO A 218 -16.18 8.12 -1.75
C PRO A 218 -15.48 7.45 -0.55
N VAL A 219 -16.18 6.61 0.20
CA VAL A 219 -15.65 5.89 1.39
C VAL A 219 -15.06 4.55 1.00
N ASN A 220 -15.65 3.87 0.01
CA ASN A 220 -15.29 2.50 -0.39
C ASN A 220 -14.60 2.45 -1.77
N ASP A 221 -15.17 3.10 -2.79
CA ASP A 221 -14.62 3.18 -4.16
C ASP A 221 -13.41 4.10 -4.27
N TYR A 222 -13.11 4.86 -3.22
CA TYR A 222 -11.92 5.69 -3.14
C TYR A 222 -11.29 5.65 -1.76
N ALA A 223 -11.43 4.52 -1.07
CA ALA A 223 -10.82 4.28 0.24
C ALA A 223 -9.27 4.35 0.19
N ILE A 224 -8.69 4.61 -0.99
CA ILE A 224 -7.42 5.26 -1.22
C ILE A 224 -7.67 6.50 -2.11
N ARG A 225 -7.36 7.71 -1.61
CA ARG A 225 -7.42 8.94 -2.42
C ARG A 225 -6.28 9.89 -2.06
N LEU A 226 -5.62 10.45 -3.08
CA LEU A 226 -4.87 11.72 -3.01
C LEU A 226 -5.82 12.94 -3.16
N HIS A 227 -7.04 12.77 -2.65
CA HIS A 227 -8.27 13.56 -2.88
C HIS A 227 -8.77 13.69 -4.32
N TRP A 228 -10.07 13.85 -4.57
CA TRP A 228 -10.73 15.17 -4.62
C TRP A 228 -11.93 15.31 -3.71
N LEU A 229 -12.28 16.58 -3.55
CA LEU A 229 -13.25 17.07 -2.61
C LEU A 229 -14.23 18.03 -3.51
N VAL A 230 -13.95 18.14 -4.84
CA VAL A 230 -14.82 18.32 -6.06
C VAL A 230 -15.10 19.73 -6.65
N ASP A 231 -15.11 19.79 -8.00
CA ASP A 231 -15.35 20.94 -8.92
C ASP A 231 -16.73 20.86 -9.64
N ILE A 232 -17.22 21.99 -10.16
CA ILE A 232 -18.57 22.54 -9.95
C ILE A 232 -19.65 22.21 -11.01
N ASP A 233 -19.32 21.50 -12.09
CA ASP A 233 -20.21 21.39 -13.28
C ASP A 233 -21.23 20.23 -13.25
N VAL A 234 -21.10 19.28 -12.31
CA VAL A 234 -22.06 18.15 -12.18
C VAL A 234 -23.30 18.53 -11.36
N TYR A 235 -23.25 19.63 -10.62
CA TYR A 235 -24.35 20.04 -9.74
C TYR A 235 -25.58 20.59 -10.50
N ASN A 236 -25.41 20.99 -11.76
CA ASN A 236 -26.46 21.71 -12.51
C ASN A 236 -27.37 20.83 -13.39
N THR A 237 -27.16 19.52 -13.54
CA THR A 237 -27.88 18.70 -14.55
C THR A 237 -28.84 17.63 -14.03
N GLY A 238 -29.06 17.50 -12.71
CA GLY A 238 -29.87 16.43 -12.13
C GLY A 238 -31.21 16.87 -11.52
N GLN A 239 -32.06 17.61 -12.24
CA GLN A 239 -33.31 18.15 -11.64
C GLN A 239 -34.54 17.22 -11.67
N ASN A 240 -34.49 15.97 -12.15
CA ASN A 240 -35.72 15.17 -12.31
C ASN A 240 -35.61 13.75 -11.70
N ASN A 241 -36.10 13.57 -10.47
CA ASN A 241 -36.85 12.41 -9.93
C ASN A 241 -36.58 12.18 -8.42
N ASN A 242 -37.66 11.96 -7.66
CA ASN A 242 -37.78 12.38 -6.25
C ASN A 242 -37.61 11.30 -5.16
N ASP A 243 -37.68 9.99 -5.42
CA ASP A 243 -38.00 9.05 -4.31
C ASP A 243 -36.89 8.11 -3.78
N GLN A 244 -35.62 8.31 -4.16
CA GLN A 244 -34.50 7.59 -3.53
C GLN A 244 -33.37 8.50 -2.98
N ARG A 245 -33.56 9.82 -3.07
CA ARG A 245 -32.61 10.85 -2.62
C ARG A 245 -32.54 11.01 -1.10
N MET A 246 -33.61 10.76 -0.35
CA MET A 246 -33.67 11.19 1.06
C MET A 246 -32.87 10.35 2.07
N LYS A 247 -32.38 9.15 1.74
CA LYS A 247 -31.49 8.37 2.64
C LYS A 247 -30.01 8.37 2.24
N ALA A 248 -29.70 8.76 1.01
CA ALA A 248 -28.33 9.06 0.58
C ALA A 248 -27.95 10.53 0.90
N ASP A 249 -28.91 11.46 0.86
CA ASP A 249 -28.66 12.90 1.04
C ASP A 249 -28.10 13.30 2.41
N SER A 250 -28.38 12.58 3.49
CA SER A 250 -27.88 12.98 4.83
C SER A 250 -26.41 12.60 5.08
N LEU A 251 -25.90 11.59 4.37
CA LEU A 251 -24.48 11.19 4.44
C LEU A 251 -23.65 11.85 3.33
N THR A 252 -24.30 12.17 2.21
CA THR A 252 -23.65 12.83 1.04
C THR A 252 -23.46 14.34 1.28
N LYS A 253 -24.42 15.04 1.89
CA LYS A 253 -24.33 16.50 2.14
C LYS A 253 -23.36 16.93 3.24
N GLU A 254 -23.02 16.07 4.21
CA GLU A 254 -22.01 16.35 5.24
C GLU A 254 -20.59 15.99 4.76
N GLY A 255 -20.46 14.94 3.95
CA GLY A 255 -19.22 14.62 3.25
C GLY A 255 -18.85 15.67 2.21
N GLU A 256 -19.80 16.14 1.40
CA GLU A 256 -19.58 17.08 0.28
C GLU A 256 -19.14 18.51 0.66
N LYS A 257 -19.33 18.94 1.92
CA LYS A 257 -18.84 20.24 2.41
C LYS A 257 -17.46 20.18 3.02
N PHE A 258 -17.18 19.13 3.80
CA PHE A 258 -15.81 18.77 4.17
C PHE A 258 -14.97 18.58 2.91
N LEU A 259 -15.67 18.08 1.87
CA LEU A 259 -15.51 18.06 0.41
C LEU A 259 -14.87 19.26 -0.32
N ARG A 260 -15.24 20.53 -0.15
CA ARG A 260 -14.89 21.47 -1.25
C ARG A 260 -13.53 22.19 -1.14
N ASP A 261 -12.89 22.15 0.03
CA ASP A 261 -11.95 23.21 0.42
C ASP A 261 -10.47 22.78 0.65
N ILE A 262 -10.12 21.52 0.39
CA ILE A 262 -8.73 20.99 0.45
C ILE A 262 -7.83 21.47 -0.71
N GLY A 263 -8.42 22.02 -1.78
CA GLY A 263 -7.68 22.58 -2.92
C GLY A 263 -6.88 23.85 -2.59
N GLU A 264 -7.29 24.62 -1.58
CA GLU A 264 -6.57 25.84 -1.18
C GLU A 264 -5.30 25.54 -0.36
N ILE A 265 -5.10 24.29 0.07
CA ILE A 265 -4.19 23.96 1.18
C ILE A 265 -2.87 23.28 0.77
N GLY A 266 -2.53 23.32 -0.52
CA GLY A 266 -1.22 22.90 -1.01
C GLY A 266 -1.10 21.43 -1.39
N ALA A 267 -2.21 20.77 -1.74
CA ALA A 267 -2.24 19.43 -2.34
C ALA A 267 -2.63 19.45 -3.84
N THR A 268 -2.46 20.60 -4.51
CA THR A 268 -2.80 20.77 -5.92
C THR A 268 -1.66 20.31 -6.83
N GLN A 269 -1.95 19.39 -7.77
CA GLN A 269 -1.20 19.27 -9.01
C GLN A 269 -1.80 20.20 -10.08
N VAL A 270 -1.49 21.50 -10.11
CA VAL A 270 -1.69 22.29 -11.35
C VAL A 270 -0.87 23.60 -11.36
N PRO A 271 -0.39 24.04 -12.53
CA PRO A 271 -1.24 24.90 -13.38
C PRO A 271 -1.43 24.40 -14.81
N THR A 272 -2.70 24.36 -15.20
CA THR A 272 -3.28 24.74 -16.49
C THR A 272 -2.32 24.99 -17.67
N LEU A 273 -2.32 24.05 -18.63
CA LEU A 273 -2.50 24.28 -20.06
C LEU A 273 -2.96 22.94 -20.70
N ALA A 274 -4.26 22.84 -20.94
CA ALA A 274 -4.93 21.93 -21.88
C ALA A 274 -4.96 20.38 -21.74
N THR A 275 -4.18 19.64 -20.91
CA THR A 275 -4.15 18.15 -21.12
C THR A 275 -4.10 17.16 -19.94
N ARG A 276 -4.26 17.52 -18.65
CA ARG A 276 -4.43 16.48 -17.60
C ARG A 276 -5.89 16.37 -17.12
N ARG A 277 -6.62 15.42 -17.73
CA ARG A 277 -8.03 15.06 -17.43
C ARG A 277 -8.21 13.98 -16.35
N THR A 278 -7.15 13.47 -15.72
CA THR A 278 -7.28 12.32 -14.80
C THR A 278 -6.78 12.58 -13.40
N GLN A 279 -7.69 12.34 -12.46
CA GLN A 279 -7.43 12.16 -11.04
C GLN A 279 -6.59 10.87 -10.84
N GLN A 280 -5.82 10.83 -9.75
CA GLN A 280 -5.49 9.65 -8.92
C GLN A 280 -4.02 9.25 -8.80
N VAL A 281 -3.70 8.92 -7.54
CA VAL A 281 -2.68 8.00 -7.05
C VAL A 281 -2.87 6.66 -7.75
N ILE A 282 -1.78 6.04 -8.15
CA ILE A 282 -1.77 4.60 -8.34
C ILE A 282 -2.30 3.91 -7.06
N SER A 283 -3.26 3.00 -7.22
CA SER A 283 -3.97 2.31 -6.15
C SER A 283 -3.34 0.93 -5.89
N GLY A 284 -3.59 0.37 -4.70
CA GLY A 284 -3.31 -1.05 -4.43
C GLY A 284 -4.24 -2.01 -5.19
N ALA A 285 -5.13 -1.53 -6.07
CA ALA A 285 -6.08 -2.31 -6.84
C ALA A 285 -5.45 -2.76 -8.16
N GLY A 286 -4.87 -3.97 -8.18
CA GLY A 286 -4.23 -4.49 -9.38
C GLY A 286 -2.98 -3.70 -9.77
N LEU A 287 -2.21 -3.25 -8.78
CA LEU A 287 -0.93 -2.57 -9.02
C LEU A 287 0.01 -3.49 -9.80
N TYR A 288 0.52 -2.99 -10.91
CA TYR A 288 1.57 -3.61 -11.70
C TYR A 288 2.82 -2.74 -11.75
N MET A 289 3.98 -3.38 -11.65
CA MET A 289 5.29 -2.78 -11.82
C MET A 289 6.18 -3.73 -12.59
N THR A 290 7.02 -3.24 -13.50
CA THR A 290 8.03 -4.12 -14.14
C THR A 290 9.09 -4.56 -13.13
N GLN A 291 9.75 -5.70 -13.37
CA GLN A 291 10.93 -6.11 -12.60
C GLN A 291 12.01 -5.03 -12.65
N ARG A 292 12.20 -4.39 -13.81
CA ARG A 292 13.16 -3.29 -13.95
C ARG A 292 12.91 -2.14 -12.98
N THR A 293 11.64 -1.79 -12.75
CA THR A 293 11.23 -0.78 -11.74
C THR A 293 11.72 -1.18 -10.35
N ILE A 294 11.40 -2.41 -9.90
CA ILE A 294 11.76 -2.86 -8.55
C ILE A 294 13.27 -3.11 -8.39
N LEU A 295 14.00 -3.31 -9.47
CA LEU A 295 15.48 -3.37 -9.46
C LEU A 295 16.13 -1.98 -9.36
N LYS A 296 15.40 -0.90 -9.66
CA LYS A 296 15.95 0.46 -9.56
C LYS A 296 15.65 1.09 -8.21
N LEU A 297 14.41 0.99 -7.75
CA LEU A 297 13.96 1.55 -6.47
C LEU A 297 13.40 0.45 -5.56
N PRO A 298 13.76 0.45 -4.26
CA PRO A 298 13.04 -0.36 -3.29
C PRO A 298 11.58 0.10 -3.19
N PRO A 299 10.65 -0.80 -2.83
CA PRO A 299 9.33 -0.36 -2.43
C PRO A 299 9.47 0.62 -1.24
N PHE A 300 8.59 1.61 -1.16
CA PHE A 300 8.46 2.49 0.00
C PHE A 300 7.93 1.68 1.19
N MET A 301 8.89 1.17 1.94
CA MET A 301 8.75 0.44 3.18
C MET A 301 9.73 1.03 4.20
N SER A 302 9.69 0.54 5.45
CA SER A 302 10.51 1.05 6.57
C SER A 302 10.01 2.36 7.22
N PHE A 303 8.78 2.81 6.96
CA PHE A 303 8.20 3.92 7.71
C PHE A 303 7.61 3.44 9.03
N LEU A 304 7.89 4.20 10.09
CA LEU A 304 7.34 3.93 11.41
C LEU A 304 5.84 4.20 11.48
N ASN A 305 5.40 5.21 10.74
CA ASN A 305 4.00 5.63 10.72
C ASN A 305 3.41 5.32 9.37
N LEU A 306 2.08 5.30 9.33
CA LEU A 306 1.30 5.28 8.10
C LEU A 306 1.38 6.66 7.42
N THR A 307 2.61 7.08 7.14
CA THR A 307 2.95 8.38 6.57
C THR A 307 2.40 8.48 5.15
N LEU A 308 2.11 7.35 4.47
CA LEU A 308 1.95 7.31 3.02
C LEU A 308 0.81 6.39 2.55
N TRP A 309 -0.30 7.00 2.15
CA TRP A 309 -1.17 6.45 1.08
C TRP A 309 -0.79 7.01 -0.31
N VAL A 310 0.26 7.85 -0.34
CA VAL A 310 0.86 8.47 -1.53
C VAL A 310 1.90 7.56 -2.19
N ASP A 311 2.27 6.44 -1.57
CA ASP A 311 3.43 5.62 -1.95
C ASP A 311 3.57 5.45 -3.47
N ASP A 312 2.56 4.93 -4.14
CA ASP A 312 2.70 4.57 -5.53
C ASP A 312 2.82 5.82 -6.43
N HIS A 313 2.15 6.92 -6.07
CA HIS A 313 2.41 8.23 -6.66
C HIS A 313 3.83 8.77 -6.35
N LEU A 314 4.36 8.53 -5.15
CA LEU A 314 5.72 8.93 -4.80
C LEU A 314 6.77 8.15 -5.57
N LYS A 315 6.60 6.83 -5.71
CA LYS A 315 7.43 5.99 -6.57
C LYS A 315 7.43 6.53 -7.99
N ARG A 316 6.25 6.85 -8.51
CA ARG A 316 6.10 7.47 -9.82
C ARG A 316 6.87 8.78 -9.93
N ARG A 317 6.68 9.73 -8.99
CA ARG A 317 7.40 11.01 -8.99
C ARG A 317 8.92 10.84 -8.89
N LEU A 318 9.39 9.85 -8.15
CA LEU A 318 10.82 9.54 -8.12
C LEU A 318 11.34 8.99 -9.44
N HIS A 319 10.59 8.11 -10.11
CA HIS A 319 10.94 7.64 -11.45
C HIS A 319 10.91 8.77 -12.50
N GLU A 320 9.94 9.69 -12.43
CA GLU A 320 9.93 10.90 -13.27
C GLU A 320 11.15 11.79 -12.99
N ALA A 321 11.47 11.99 -11.71
CA ALA A 321 12.63 12.78 -11.29
C ALA A 321 13.95 12.18 -11.80
N LEU A 322 14.05 10.84 -11.84
CA LEU A 322 15.19 10.08 -12.37
C LEU A 322 15.23 10.00 -13.90
N GLY A 323 14.18 10.44 -14.59
CA GLY A 323 14.04 10.32 -16.05
C GLY A 323 13.65 8.93 -16.54
N ASP A 324 13.21 8.03 -15.65
CA ASP A 324 12.75 6.68 -15.99
C ASP A 324 11.35 6.69 -16.64
N LEU A 325 10.53 7.70 -16.31
CA LEU A 325 9.15 7.89 -16.77
C LEU A 325 8.92 9.36 -17.17
N THR A 326 7.98 9.60 -18.08
CA THR A 326 7.56 10.95 -18.50
C THR A 326 6.18 11.26 -17.96
N SER A 327 5.84 12.54 -17.77
CA SER A 327 4.50 12.97 -17.32
C SER A 327 3.32 12.51 -18.21
N ALA A 328 3.58 11.96 -19.40
CA ALA A 328 2.56 11.42 -20.29
C ALA A 328 2.26 9.93 -20.05
N ASP A 329 3.17 9.19 -19.40
CA ASP A 329 2.98 7.77 -19.11
C ASP A 329 1.83 7.59 -18.09
N PRO A 330 0.89 6.67 -18.32
CA PRO A 330 -0.29 6.56 -17.48
C PRO A 330 0.01 5.93 -16.12
N GLU A 331 -0.59 6.51 -15.09
CA GLU A 331 -0.50 6.07 -13.70
C GLU A 331 -1.68 5.14 -13.34
N HIS A 332 -2.78 5.20 -14.11
CA HIS A 332 -4.03 4.51 -13.80
C HIS A 332 -4.80 4.10 -15.07
N LEU A 333 -5.43 2.93 -15.03
CA LEU A 333 -6.30 2.41 -16.08
C LEU A 333 -7.77 2.70 -15.78
N GLN A 334 -8.35 3.71 -16.44
CA GLN A 334 -9.71 4.21 -16.18
C GLN A 334 -10.83 3.17 -16.25
N ASN A 335 -10.66 2.13 -17.09
CA ASN A 335 -11.69 1.14 -17.34
C ASN A 335 -11.62 -0.06 -16.38
N VAL A 336 -10.65 -0.08 -15.46
CA VAL A 336 -10.39 -1.18 -14.53
C VAL A 336 -10.81 -0.74 -13.14
N LEU A 337 -11.91 -1.29 -12.62
CA LEU A 337 -12.49 -0.87 -11.34
C LEU A 337 -12.78 -2.06 -10.44
N PHE A 338 -12.01 -2.18 -9.36
CA PHE A 338 -12.21 -3.23 -8.36
C PHE A 338 -13.01 -2.73 -7.16
N LYS A 339 -13.82 -3.59 -6.58
CA LYS A 339 -14.58 -3.24 -5.38
C LYS A 339 -13.71 -3.41 -4.14
N GLN A 340 -13.75 -2.43 -3.24
CA GLN A 340 -13.14 -2.49 -1.91
C GLN A 340 -14.15 -1.98 -0.90
N ASP A 341 -14.51 -2.77 0.10
CA ASP A 341 -15.51 -2.38 1.10
C ASP A 341 -14.85 -2.27 2.49
N ARG A 342 -14.34 -1.08 2.81
CA ARG A 342 -13.69 -0.80 4.10
C ARG A 342 -14.71 -0.49 5.19
N HIS A 343 -15.88 0.03 4.80
CA HIS A 343 -16.95 0.45 5.69
C HIS A 343 -18.29 -0.08 5.19
N PRO A 344 -18.55 -1.40 5.32
CA PRO A 344 -19.78 -2.05 4.82
C PRO A 344 -21.07 -1.55 5.47
N HIS A 345 -20.95 -0.81 6.58
CA HIS A 345 -22.05 -0.22 7.33
C HIS A 345 -21.99 1.31 7.36
N GLY A 346 -21.17 1.91 6.49
CA GLY A 346 -20.89 3.35 6.49
C GLY A 346 -20.06 3.82 7.69
N ILE A 347 -19.76 5.12 7.70
CA ILE A 347 -19.10 5.78 8.84
C ILE A 347 -20.13 5.92 9.96
N LYS A 348 -19.85 5.31 11.13
CA LYS A 348 -20.74 5.42 12.29
C LYS A 348 -20.84 6.87 12.77
N PRO A 349 -21.99 7.31 13.33
CA PRO A 349 -22.16 8.67 13.82
C PRO A 349 -21.05 9.12 14.78
N MET A 350 -20.65 10.39 14.69
CA MET A 350 -19.53 11.00 15.43
C MET A 350 -19.78 11.22 16.93
N THR A 351 -20.55 10.35 17.57
CA THR A 351 -20.85 10.37 19.00
C THR A 351 -19.89 9.49 19.82
N ASN A 352 -19.14 8.59 19.15
CA ASN A 352 -18.21 7.67 19.81
C ASN A 352 -16.77 8.23 19.81
N ARG A 353 -16.11 8.25 20.98
CA ARG A 353 -14.68 8.62 21.12
C ARG A 353 -13.76 7.82 20.19
N LYS A 354 -14.10 6.56 19.90
CA LYS A 354 -13.35 5.70 18.97
C LYS A 354 -13.38 6.25 17.54
N THR A 355 -14.57 6.57 17.03
CA THR A 355 -14.76 7.17 15.70
C THR A 355 -14.05 8.52 15.58
N ILE A 356 -14.11 9.35 16.63
CA ILE A 356 -13.40 10.64 16.67
C ILE A 356 -11.89 10.43 16.54
N LYS A 357 -11.33 9.45 17.27
CA LYS A 357 -9.90 9.15 17.20
C LYS A 357 -9.49 8.61 15.82
N GLU A 358 -10.29 7.74 15.21
CA GLU A 358 -10.05 7.21 13.87
C GLU A 358 -9.98 8.34 12.82
N ILE A 359 -10.83 9.37 12.95
CA ILE A 359 -10.83 10.56 12.10
C ILE A 359 -9.62 11.47 12.38
N GLU A 360 -9.28 11.73 13.65
CA GLU A 360 -8.09 12.52 14.00
C GLU A 360 -6.78 11.84 13.52
N ASP A 361 -6.71 10.50 13.59
CA ASP A 361 -5.61 9.72 13.04
C ASP A 361 -5.53 9.86 11.51
N TYR A 362 -6.67 10.03 10.82
CA TYR A 362 -6.72 10.29 9.38
C TYR A 362 -6.15 11.67 9.02
N PHE A 363 -6.47 12.72 9.79
CA PHE A 363 -5.91 14.05 9.57
C PHE A 363 -4.38 14.10 9.73
N ASP A 364 -3.83 13.36 10.69
CA ASP A 364 -2.37 13.25 10.85
C ASP A 364 -1.72 12.61 9.61
N ARG A 365 -2.35 11.59 9.02
CA ARG A 365 -1.87 10.95 7.78
C ARG A 365 -1.91 11.90 6.59
N ILE A 366 -2.99 12.68 6.43
CA ILE A 366 -3.10 13.66 5.33
C ILE A 366 -1.99 14.71 5.45
N LEU A 367 -1.84 15.31 6.64
CA LEU A 367 -0.81 16.32 6.90
C LEU A 367 0.60 15.79 6.57
N ARG A 368 0.89 14.57 7.03
CA ARG A 368 2.15 13.87 6.72
C ARG A 368 2.33 13.67 5.21
N GLY A 369 1.28 13.25 4.50
CA GLY A 369 1.29 13.09 3.05
C GLY A 369 1.62 14.38 2.31
N CYS A 370 0.99 15.51 2.68
CA CYS A 370 1.27 16.82 2.09
C CYS A 370 2.73 17.23 2.29
N ILE A 371 3.23 17.11 3.52
CA ILE A 371 4.62 17.45 3.84
C ILE A 371 5.58 16.56 3.07
N PHE A 372 5.37 15.24 3.07
CA PHE A 372 6.26 14.29 2.41
C PHE A 372 6.26 14.46 0.88
N HIS A 373 5.10 14.79 0.29
CA HIS A 373 5.02 15.13 -1.14
C HIS A 373 5.88 16.35 -1.46
N ALA A 374 5.84 17.41 -0.66
CA ALA A 374 6.69 18.59 -0.83
C ALA A 374 8.19 18.29 -0.71
N LEU A 375 8.57 17.28 0.11
CA LEU A 375 9.95 16.80 0.15
C LEU A 375 10.38 16.15 -1.17
N ILE A 376 9.45 15.59 -1.94
CA ILE A 376 9.72 14.89 -3.21
C ILE A 376 9.64 15.84 -4.40
N MET A 377 8.60 16.67 -4.44
CA MET A 377 8.32 17.61 -5.52
C MET A 377 7.74 18.89 -4.92
N LYS A 378 8.31 20.02 -5.29
CA LYS A 378 7.85 21.34 -4.85
C LYS A 378 6.55 21.72 -5.60
N PRO A 379 5.80 22.71 -5.10
CA PRO A 379 4.56 23.15 -5.74
C PRO A 379 4.71 23.61 -7.19
N ASP A 380 5.89 24.09 -7.58
CA ASP A 380 6.22 24.51 -8.95
C ASP A 380 6.57 23.33 -9.88
N GLY A 381 6.44 22.08 -9.40
CA GLY A 381 6.80 20.87 -10.13
C GLY A 381 8.30 20.54 -10.10
N THR A 382 9.13 21.39 -9.48
CA THR A 382 10.57 21.13 -9.39
C THR A 382 10.89 20.09 -8.32
N LYS A 383 12.09 19.52 -8.39
CA LYS A 383 12.55 18.48 -7.49
C LYS A 383 12.64 18.98 -6.04
N GLY A 384 12.05 18.22 -5.12
CA GLY A 384 12.18 18.43 -3.68
C GLY A 384 13.49 17.90 -3.11
N PRO A 385 13.82 18.23 -1.84
CA PRO A 385 15.05 17.80 -1.20
C PRO A 385 15.20 16.28 -1.11
N LEU A 386 14.15 15.51 -0.81
CA LEU A 386 14.21 14.04 -0.73
C LEU A 386 14.56 13.42 -2.09
N SER A 387 13.88 13.82 -3.17
CA SER A 387 14.19 13.32 -4.52
C SER A 387 15.63 13.62 -4.92
N SER A 388 16.14 14.80 -4.54
CA SER A 388 17.54 15.18 -4.79
C SER A 388 18.52 14.27 -4.04
N GLU A 389 18.22 13.89 -2.79
CA GLU A 389 19.05 12.92 -2.06
C GLU A 389 18.97 11.50 -2.65
N ILE A 390 17.78 11.09 -3.11
CA ILE A 390 17.59 9.77 -3.74
C ILE A 390 18.45 9.63 -5.00
N GLU A 391 18.48 10.62 -5.88
CA GLU A 391 19.36 10.61 -7.06
C GLU A 391 20.83 10.51 -6.72
N ASN A 392 21.24 11.08 -5.59
CA ASN A 392 22.63 11.03 -5.16
C ASN A 392 23.04 9.65 -4.68
N VAL A 393 22.12 8.85 -4.11
CA VAL A 393 22.44 7.53 -3.54
C VAL A 393 22.13 6.36 -4.48
N ILE A 394 21.50 6.62 -5.63
CA ILE A 394 21.24 5.60 -6.65
C ILE A 394 22.53 5.35 -7.47
N PRO A 395 22.89 4.08 -7.72
CA PRO A 395 24.06 3.72 -8.53
C PRO A 395 24.10 4.41 -9.91
N PRO A 396 25.31 4.77 -10.41
CA PRO A 396 26.63 4.39 -9.89
C PRO A 396 27.15 5.24 -8.73
N ARG A 397 26.42 6.29 -8.31
CA ARG A 397 26.84 7.21 -7.26
C ARG A 397 26.68 6.52 -5.90
N LYS A 398 27.77 6.36 -5.15
CA LYS A 398 27.76 5.93 -3.74
C LYS A 398 28.38 7.00 -2.82
N PRO A 399 27.83 8.22 -2.76
CA PRO A 399 28.31 9.21 -1.81
C PRO A 399 27.99 8.77 -0.38
N ARG A 400 28.84 9.19 0.55
CA ARG A 400 28.64 8.97 1.97
C ARG A 400 27.41 9.76 2.42
N ILE A 401 26.39 9.08 2.95
CA ILE A 401 25.18 9.72 3.48
C ILE A 401 25.58 10.58 4.69
N ASN A 402 25.51 11.90 4.56
CA ASN A 402 25.62 12.82 5.69
C ASN A 402 24.22 13.12 6.23
N GLU A 403 23.75 12.25 7.12
CA GLU A 403 22.38 12.32 7.65
C GLU A 403 22.06 13.64 8.34
N LYS A 404 23.01 14.24 9.06
CA LYS A 404 22.80 15.56 9.70
C LYS A 404 22.55 16.66 8.67
N SER A 405 23.27 16.63 7.56
CA SER A 405 23.10 17.60 6.46
C SER A 405 21.76 17.40 5.74
N ILE A 406 21.40 16.13 5.49
CA ILE A 406 20.13 15.74 4.88
C ILE A 406 18.96 16.13 5.76
N GLU A 407 19.02 15.80 7.06
CA GLU A 407 18.01 16.17 8.06
C GLU A 407 17.76 17.67 8.04
N LYS A 408 18.82 18.49 8.05
CA LYS A 408 18.67 19.96 8.00
C LYS A 408 17.91 20.42 6.76
N ARG A 409 18.23 19.90 5.57
CA ARG A 409 17.54 20.25 4.32
C ARG A 409 16.08 19.82 4.33
N LEU A 410 15.81 18.57 4.70
CA LEU A 410 14.44 18.03 4.78
C LEU A 410 13.59 18.81 5.80
N ARG A 411 14.16 19.15 6.96
CA ARG A 411 13.45 19.88 8.02
C ARG A 411 13.01 21.27 7.59
N ILE A 412 13.86 22.00 6.86
CA ILE A 412 13.53 23.35 6.39
C ILE A 412 12.28 23.30 5.50
N GLU A 413 12.29 22.42 4.50
CA GLU A 413 11.14 22.29 3.58
C GLU A 413 9.91 21.75 4.33
N ALA A 414 10.08 20.73 5.18
CA ALA A 414 8.98 20.16 5.94
C ALA A 414 8.27 21.18 6.85
N MET A 415 9.05 22.00 7.58
CA MET A 415 8.51 23.05 8.45
C MET A 415 7.82 24.15 7.65
N LYS A 416 8.38 24.52 6.49
CA LYS A 416 7.78 25.49 5.58
C LYS A 416 6.42 24.99 5.09
N THR A 417 6.36 23.79 4.52
CA THR A 417 5.11 23.18 4.05
C THR A 417 4.10 23.03 5.17
N MET A 418 4.52 22.55 6.34
CA MET A 418 3.64 22.39 7.50
C MET A 418 3.05 23.73 7.96
N SER A 419 3.85 24.79 7.96
CA SER A 419 3.39 26.14 8.30
C SER A 419 2.37 26.64 7.30
N SER A 420 2.59 26.42 6.00
CA SER A 420 1.62 26.74 4.95
C SER A 420 0.30 25.98 5.15
N VAL A 421 0.36 24.67 5.36
CA VAL A 421 -0.83 23.83 5.61
C VAL A 421 -1.61 24.32 6.84
N PHE A 422 -0.94 24.56 7.97
CA PHE A 422 -1.61 25.05 9.17
C PHE A 422 -2.11 26.49 9.08
N SER A 423 -1.48 27.35 8.26
CA SER A 423 -1.95 28.72 8.07
C SER A 423 -3.36 28.78 7.49
N ILE A 424 -3.75 27.70 6.81
CA ILE A 424 -5.05 27.50 6.20
C ILE A 424 -5.92 26.67 7.17
N TRP A 425 -5.48 25.46 7.56
CA TRP A 425 -6.28 24.54 8.41
C TRP A 425 -6.75 25.09 9.76
N LYS A 426 -6.07 26.11 10.31
CA LYS A 426 -6.46 26.76 11.56
C LYS A 426 -7.51 27.86 11.41
N LYS A 427 -7.73 28.35 10.19
CA LYS A 427 -8.68 29.42 9.88
C LYS A 427 -9.97 28.86 9.32
N GLU A 428 -9.93 27.63 8.83
CA GLU A 428 -11.10 26.93 8.33
C GLU A 428 -12.16 26.74 9.43
N ASP A 429 -13.40 27.11 9.10
CA ASP A 429 -14.59 26.89 9.92
C ASP A 429 -15.53 25.91 9.20
N TYR A 430 -14.98 24.74 8.86
CA TYR A 430 -15.73 23.66 8.22
C TYR A 430 -16.84 23.16 9.13
N TYR A 431 -18.05 23.70 8.92
CA TYR A 431 -19.30 23.41 9.61
C TYR A 431 -19.19 23.61 11.13
N ASN A 432 -20.16 24.28 11.74
CA ASN A 432 -20.28 24.43 13.20
C ASN A 432 -20.24 23.10 14.00
N SER A 433 -20.20 21.96 13.32
CA SER A 433 -19.73 20.68 13.82
C SER A 433 -18.43 20.24 13.11
N LEU A 434 -17.27 20.48 13.72
CA LEU A 434 -16.37 19.45 14.26
C LEU A 434 -14.95 19.97 14.49
N ARG A 435 -14.23 19.22 15.30
CA ARG A 435 -12.95 19.57 15.90
C ARG A 435 -11.79 19.70 14.92
N PHE A 436 -11.96 19.91 13.60
CA PHE A 436 -10.83 19.99 12.65
C PHE A 436 -9.92 21.18 12.93
N ASN A 437 -10.47 22.39 13.01
CA ASN A 437 -9.75 23.59 13.43
C ASN A 437 -9.13 23.41 14.84
N LYS A 438 -9.90 22.86 15.78
CA LYS A 438 -9.43 22.54 17.14
C LYS A 438 -8.28 21.52 17.12
N TRP A 439 -8.35 20.53 16.24
CA TRP A 439 -7.33 19.51 16.01
C TRP A 439 -6.10 20.15 15.40
N ALA A 440 -6.21 20.99 14.37
CA ALA A 440 -5.10 21.70 13.74
C ALA A 440 -4.38 22.63 14.75
N ASN A 441 -5.16 23.35 15.57
CA ASN A 441 -4.65 24.18 16.66
C ASN A 441 -3.96 23.37 17.78
N LYS A 442 -4.35 22.11 17.97
CA LYS A 442 -3.66 21.19 18.89
C LYS A 442 -2.44 20.53 18.23
N ALA A 443 -2.53 20.17 16.96
CA ALA A 443 -1.53 19.45 16.18
C ALA A 443 -0.29 20.32 15.95
N ILE A 444 -0.44 21.64 15.76
CA ILE A 444 0.71 22.54 15.64
C ILE A 444 1.60 22.53 16.89
N ARG A 445 1.03 22.30 18.08
CA ARG A 445 1.82 22.17 19.32
C ARG A 445 2.73 20.94 19.29
N LYS A 446 2.46 20.00 18.39
CA LYS A 446 3.23 18.78 18.14
C LYS A 446 4.00 18.85 16.81
N GLN A 447 4.17 20.02 16.20
CA GLN A 447 4.79 20.16 14.88
C GLN A 447 6.19 19.52 14.79
N ASN A 448 7.02 19.73 15.82
CA ASN A 448 8.35 19.13 15.87
C ASN A 448 8.25 17.59 15.88
N ILE A 449 7.33 17.01 16.65
CA ILE A 449 7.14 15.55 16.72
C ILE A 449 6.73 14.98 15.35
N ILE A 450 5.81 15.67 14.65
CA ILE A 450 5.34 15.24 13.34
C ILE A 450 6.47 15.31 12.31
N VAL A 451 7.17 16.45 12.23
CA VAL A 451 8.29 16.68 11.30
C VAL A 451 9.47 15.78 11.60
N ASP A 452 9.87 15.61 12.86
CA ASP A 452 10.94 14.69 13.25
C ASP A 452 10.64 13.27 12.79
N SER A 453 9.38 12.86 12.92
CA SER A 453 8.99 11.53 12.50
C SER A 453 8.98 11.36 10.99
N LEU A 454 8.57 12.38 10.23
CA LEU A 454 8.64 12.41 8.77
C LEU A 454 10.09 12.37 8.26
N ILE A 455 10.99 13.11 8.92
CA ILE A 455 12.41 13.11 8.57
C ILE A 455 13.04 11.74 8.86
N ARG A 456 12.73 11.12 10.01
CA ARG A 456 13.18 9.75 10.30
C ARG A 456 12.73 8.77 9.23
N ASP A 457 11.47 8.86 8.84
CA ASP A 457 10.88 8.07 7.76
C ASP A 457 11.65 8.31 6.43
N ALA A 458 11.86 9.56 6.02
CA ALA A 458 12.60 9.92 4.80
C ALA A 458 14.06 9.42 4.82
N ILE A 459 14.77 9.57 5.94
CA ILE A 459 16.15 9.09 6.09
C ILE A 459 16.21 7.56 6.04
N ALA A 460 15.25 6.87 6.67
CA ALA A 460 15.15 5.41 6.59
C ALA A 460 14.98 4.96 5.12
N TYR A 461 14.16 5.66 4.35
CA TYR A 461 14.00 5.37 2.92
C TYR A 461 15.28 5.64 2.12
N ILE A 462 15.98 6.75 2.37
CA ILE A 462 17.29 7.04 1.73
C ILE A 462 18.30 5.92 2.02
N ARG A 463 18.36 5.43 3.27
CA ARG A 463 19.22 4.28 3.65
C ARG A 463 18.83 3.03 2.88
N LEU A 464 17.54 2.72 2.83
CA LEU A 464 17.02 1.56 2.10
C LEU A 464 17.40 1.62 0.62
N VAL A 465 17.22 2.77 -0.04
CA VAL A 465 17.61 2.98 -1.44
C VAL A 465 19.11 2.79 -1.63
N SER A 466 19.93 3.41 -0.77
CA SER A 466 21.40 3.32 -0.87
C SER A 466 21.95 1.90 -0.73
N ARG A 467 21.19 1.01 -0.07
CA ARG A 467 21.57 -0.39 0.19
C ARG A 467 20.74 -1.37 -0.63
N TRP A 468 19.87 -0.90 -1.51
CA TRP A 468 18.93 -1.76 -2.24
C TRP A 468 19.64 -2.83 -3.08
N SER A 469 20.80 -2.50 -3.66
CA SER A 469 21.63 -3.48 -4.38
C SER A 469 22.10 -4.66 -3.50
N LEU A 470 22.28 -4.45 -2.19
CA LEU A 470 22.64 -5.52 -1.26
C LEU A 470 21.44 -6.44 -1.00
N PHE A 471 20.23 -5.88 -0.88
CA PHE A 471 19.00 -6.67 -0.81
C PHE A 471 18.82 -7.51 -2.08
N GLN A 472 18.98 -6.91 -3.25
CA GLN A 472 18.90 -7.62 -4.53
C GLN A 472 19.90 -8.76 -4.61
N GLY A 473 21.16 -8.52 -4.21
CA GLY A 473 22.18 -9.57 -4.16
C GLY A 473 21.79 -10.71 -3.24
N ALA A 474 21.36 -10.40 -2.01
CA ALA A 474 20.94 -11.41 -1.03
C ALA A 474 19.71 -12.21 -1.50
N ILE A 475 18.74 -11.54 -2.14
CA ILE A 475 17.56 -12.19 -2.72
C ILE A 475 17.99 -13.09 -3.87
N THR A 476 18.76 -12.57 -4.83
CA THR A 476 19.20 -13.31 -6.02
C THR A 476 20.01 -14.55 -5.65
N ASN A 477 20.83 -14.46 -4.60
CA ASN A 477 21.70 -15.55 -4.13
C ASN A 477 21.00 -16.55 -3.19
N LEU A 478 19.70 -16.41 -2.92
CA LEU A 478 18.96 -17.42 -2.16
C LEU A 478 19.09 -18.79 -2.84
N GLN A 479 19.48 -19.77 -2.04
CA GLN A 479 19.54 -21.18 -2.45
C GLN A 479 18.13 -21.72 -2.67
N ASP A 480 18.00 -22.78 -3.47
CA ASP A 480 16.69 -23.33 -3.83
C ASP A 480 15.87 -23.77 -2.61
N TYR A 481 16.51 -24.35 -1.60
CA TYR A 481 15.83 -24.74 -0.36
C TYR A 481 15.38 -23.54 0.48
N GLN A 482 15.97 -22.34 0.30
CA GLN A 482 15.55 -21.09 0.97
C GLN A 482 14.44 -20.38 0.19
N ALA A 483 14.36 -20.63 -1.12
CA ALA A 483 13.43 -20.02 -2.07
C ALA A 483 12.34 -20.99 -2.55
N TYR A 484 12.24 -22.20 -2.00
CA TYR A 484 11.39 -23.29 -2.53
C TYR A 484 9.93 -22.89 -2.80
N TRP A 485 9.42 -21.96 -1.99
CA TRP A 485 8.06 -21.43 -2.06
C TRP A 485 7.80 -20.52 -3.27
N LEU A 486 8.86 -20.05 -3.92
CA LEU A 486 8.83 -19.31 -5.17
C LEU A 486 8.65 -20.24 -6.38
N TYR A 487 9.05 -21.51 -6.28
CA TYR A 487 9.00 -22.47 -7.41
C TYR A 487 7.65 -23.16 -7.58
N ARG A 488 6.60 -22.71 -6.89
CA ARG A 488 5.29 -23.31 -7.07
C ARG A 488 4.77 -23.03 -8.48
N GLY A 489 4.64 -24.09 -9.27
CA GLY A 489 4.14 -24.02 -10.64
C GLY A 489 2.70 -23.50 -10.70
N ILE A 490 2.44 -22.64 -11.69
CA ILE A 490 1.09 -22.25 -12.14
C ILE A 490 0.52 -23.44 -12.90
#